data_AF-A0AAN5CLD4-F1
#
_entry.id   AF-A0AAN5CLD4-F1
#
_cell.length_a   1.000
_cell.length_b   1.000
_cell.length_c   1.000
_cell.angle_alpha   90.00
_cell.angle_beta   90.00
_cell.angle_gamma   90.00
#
_symmetry.space_group_name_H-M   'P 1'
#
loop_
_entity.id
_entity.type
_entity.pdbx_description
1 polymer ?
#
loop_
_entity_poly.entity_id
_entity_poly.type
_entity_poly.pdbx_seq_one_letter_code
_entity_poly.pdbx_strand_id
1 'polypeptide(L)'
;MKLIVVLLLAASVAAQSPRDTFVTKFQNLVSNYLGSNTGKAVDMVAKDALALMSMDDITGHLMKEIIGLVPATKYFQALGMLTTFQGCIKKAGSTMDRAIAAVGGAFKSKLNPLLLKVQTKVKTMRSNKKAESAILNEVFNIANTDLTKALVQPVINAAMTQCTKAEYDCAVPPLNTVMPTSQYNIMRLLVVLLLIGSVAAQKAQFQTKFENLVTKYLGKNTG
;
A
#
# COMPACT_ATOMS: atom_id res chain seq x y z
N MET A 1 -10.11 -47.09 -24.13
CA MET A 1 -9.22 -46.96 -22.95
C MET A 1 -8.20 -45.81 -23.05
N LYS A 2 -7.58 -45.52 -24.20
CA LYS A 2 -6.59 -44.42 -24.33
C LYS A 2 -7.16 -42.99 -24.20
N LEU A 3 -8.45 -42.78 -24.50
CA LEU A 3 -9.10 -41.45 -24.40
C LEU A 3 -9.42 -41.00 -22.96
N ILE A 4 -9.68 -41.95 -22.05
CA ILE A 4 -10.00 -41.68 -20.63
C ILE A 4 -8.74 -41.29 -19.84
N VAL A 5 -7.58 -41.84 -20.21
CA VAL A 5 -6.28 -41.49 -19.60
C VAL A 5 -5.83 -40.08 -19.98
N VAL A 6 -6.13 -39.61 -21.20
CA VAL A 6 -5.84 -38.23 -21.64
C VAL A 6 -6.77 -37.20 -20.96
N LEU A 7 -8.04 -37.56 -20.68
CA LEU A 7 -8.97 -36.72 -19.90
C LEU A 7 -8.63 -36.66 -18.41
N LEU A 8 -8.06 -37.73 -17.82
CA LEU A 8 -7.50 -37.73 -16.46
C LEU A 8 -6.16 -36.96 -16.37
N LEU A 9 -5.35 -36.95 -17.43
CA LEU A 9 -4.16 -36.10 -17.56
C LEU A 9 -4.51 -34.62 -17.81
N ALA A 10 -5.67 -34.33 -18.41
CA ALA A 10 -6.24 -32.99 -18.51
C ALA A 10 -6.93 -32.52 -17.21
N ALA A 11 -7.32 -33.44 -16.33
CA ALA A 11 -7.78 -33.13 -14.96
C ALA A 11 -6.63 -32.86 -13.98
N SER A 12 -5.38 -33.16 -14.36
CA SER A 12 -4.17 -32.90 -13.58
C SER A 12 -3.50 -31.54 -13.86
N VAL A 13 -4.23 -30.58 -14.43
CA VAL A 13 -3.90 -29.16 -14.21
C VAL A 13 -4.18 -28.92 -12.73
N ALA A 14 -3.24 -29.27 -11.86
CA ALA A 14 -3.38 -29.21 -10.41
C ALA A 14 -3.96 -27.84 -10.06
N ALA A 15 -5.21 -27.82 -9.59
CA ALA A 15 -5.89 -26.58 -9.29
C ALA A 15 -4.98 -25.77 -8.37
N GLN A 16 -4.49 -24.64 -8.87
CA GLN A 16 -3.51 -23.83 -8.15
C GLN A 16 -4.13 -23.47 -6.80
N SER A 17 -3.37 -23.68 -5.72
CA SER A 17 -3.91 -23.44 -4.39
C SER A 17 -4.43 -21.98 -4.30
N PRO A 18 -5.47 -21.70 -3.49
CA PRO A 18 -5.93 -20.32 -3.28
C PRO A 18 -4.78 -19.39 -2.90
N ARG A 19 -3.83 -19.88 -2.11
CA ARG A 19 -2.59 -19.18 -1.77
C ARG A 19 -1.78 -18.80 -3.00
N ASP A 20 -1.42 -19.75 -3.85
CA ASP A 20 -0.52 -19.48 -4.98
C ASP A 20 -1.20 -18.60 -6.05
N THR A 21 -2.52 -18.75 -6.21
CA THR A 21 -3.35 -17.84 -7.00
C THR A 21 -3.25 -16.42 -6.45
N PHE A 22 -3.34 -16.25 -5.13
CA PHE A 22 -3.24 -14.96 -4.47
C PHE A 22 -1.84 -14.35 -4.61
N VAL A 23 -0.78 -15.14 -4.41
CA VAL A 23 0.61 -14.68 -4.59
C VAL A 23 0.83 -14.16 -6.00
N THR A 24 0.39 -14.92 -7.01
CA THR A 24 0.49 -14.52 -8.43
C THR A 24 -0.28 -13.23 -8.69
N LYS A 25 -1.53 -13.14 -8.19
CA LYS A 25 -2.37 -11.95 -8.33
C LYS A 25 -1.76 -10.72 -7.64
N PHE A 26 -1.20 -10.90 -6.45
CA PHE A 26 -0.51 -9.87 -5.69
C PHE A 26 0.73 -9.37 -6.42
N GLN A 27 1.53 -10.26 -6.99
CA GLN A 27 2.71 -9.86 -7.78
C GLN A 27 2.33 -9.03 -8.99
N ASN A 28 1.25 -9.40 -9.67
CA ASN A 28 0.79 -8.72 -10.88
C ASN A 28 0.12 -7.37 -10.62
N LEU A 29 -0.61 -7.24 -9.50
CA LEU A 29 -1.34 -6.02 -9.17
C LEU A 29 -0.55 -5.09 -8.24
N VAL A 30 0.12 -5.62 -7.23
CA VAL A 30 0.69 -4.82 -6.13
C VAL A 30 2.20 -4.73 -6.25
N SER A 31 2.91 -5.86 -6.24
CA SER A 31 4.37 -5.84 -6.25
C SER A 31 4.99 -7.20 -6.54
N ASN A 32 5.88 -7.25 -7.54
CA ASN A 32 6.81 -8.37 -7.75
C ASN A 32 8.22 -8.06 -7.19
N TYR A 33 8.36 -7.05 -6.34
CA TYR A 33 9.67 -6.65 -5.84
C TYR A 33 10.32 -7.75 -4.98
N LEU A 34 9.54 -8.45 -4.17
CA LEU A 34 10.05 -9.54 -3.32
C LEU A 34 10.31 -10.85 -4.10
N GLY A 35 9.84 -10.96 -5.35
CA GLY A 35 10.03 -12.16 -6.17
C GLY A 35 9.56 -13.43 -5.46
N SER A 36 10.44 -14.43 -5.33
CA SER A 36 10.14 -15.69 -4.64
C SER A 36 9.81 -15.52 -3.15
N ASN A 37 10.22 -14.42 -2.52
CA ASN A 37 9.89 -14.14 -1.11
C ASN A 37 8.48 -13.56 -0.93
N THR A 38 7.75 -13.20 -2.00
CA THR A 38 6.37 -12.69 -1.87
C THR A 38 5.47 -13.69 -1.13
N GLY A 39 5.61 -14.99 -1.42
CA GLY A 39 4.83 -16.03 -0.74
C GLY A 39 5.05 -16.04 0.78
N LYS A 40 6.27 -15.80 1.26
CA LYS A 40 6.58 -15.75 2.69
C LYS A 40 5.90 -14.56 3.38
N ALA A 41 5.94 -13.39 2.74
CA ALA A 41 5.27 -12.19 3.25
C ALA A 41 3.75 -12.39 3.33
N VAL A 42 3.18 -12.99 2.29
CA VAL A 42 1.75 -13.34 2.22
C VAL A 42 1.36 -14.34 3.32
N ASP A 43 2.16 -15.39 3.53
CA ASP A 43 1.89 -16.39 4.58
C ASP A 43 1.95 -15.79 5.98
N MET A 44 2.87 -14.86 6.23
CA MET A 44 2.97 -14.14 7.49
C MET A 44 1.71 -13.34 7.79
N VAL A 45 1.27 -12.50 6.83
CA VAL A 45 0.04 -11.71 7.00
C VAL A 45 -1.18 -12.62 7.16
N ALA A 46 -1.26 -13.73 6.43
CA ALA A 46 -2.35 -14.68 6.57
C ALA A 46 -2.38 -15.35 7.96
N LYS A 47 -1.21 -15.73 8.50
CA LYS A 47 -1.08 -16.28 9.86
C LYS A 47 -1.48 -15.25 10.92
N ASP A 48 -1.05 -14.00 10.77
CA ASP A 48 -1.42 -12.94 11.72
C ASP A 48 -2.93 -12.65 11.67
N ALA A 49 -3.53 -12.66 10.48
CA ALA A 49 -4.98 -12.54 10.31
C ALA A 49 -5.73 -13.73 10.94
N LEU A 50 -5.20 -14.96 10.82
CA LEU A 50 -5.71 -16.14 11.53
C LEU A 50 -5.58 -15.97 13.05
N ALA A 51 -4.49 -15.37 13.54
CA ALA A 51 -4.31 -15.04 14.95
C ALA A 51 -5.21 -13.87 15.42
N LEU A 52 -6.04 -13.32 14.53
CA LEU A 52 -6.94 -12.19 14.79
C LEU A 52 -6.19 -10.92 15.24
N MET A 53 -4.95 -10.76 14.80
CA MET A 53 -4.12 -9.58 15.10
C MET A 53 -4.72 -8.32 14.46
N SER A 54 -4.47 -7.16 15.10
CA SER A 54 -4.90 -5.88 14.54
C SER A 54 -4.06 -5.51 13.31
N MET A 55 -4.54 -4.55 12.51
CA MET A 55 -3.76 -4.06 11.37
C MET A 55 -2.41 -3.44 11.81
N ASP A 56 -2.37 -2.80 12.98
CA ASP A 56 -1.14 -2.21 13.51
C ASP A 56 -0.14 -3.30 13.89
N ASP A 57 -0.61 -4.37 14.54
CA ASP A 57 0.24 -5.50 14.92
C ASP A 57 0.77 -6.25 13.69
N ILE A 58 -0.08 -6.48 12.69
CA ILE A 58 0.30 -7.08 11.40
C ILE A 58 1.38 -6.23 10.72
N THR A 59 1.16 -4.91 10.64
CA THR A 59 2.11 -3.99 10.02
C THR A 59 3.42 -3.97 10.80
N GLY A 60 3.35 -3.94 12.13
CA GLY A 60 4.52 -3.98 13.00
C GLY A 60 5.34 -5.26 12.85
N HIS A 61 4.68 -6.42 12.75
CA HIS A 61 5.34 -7.70 12.49
C HIS A 61 6.00 -7.71 11.11
N LEU A 62 5.27 -7.31 10.07
CA LEU A 62 5.81 -7.25 8.70
C LEU A 62 7.02 -6.30 8.61
N MET A 63 6.98 -5.14 9.28
CA MET A 63 8.08 -4.18 9.29
C MET A 63 9.32 -4.70 10.01
N LYS A 64 9.18 -5.54 11.05
CA LYS A 64 10.32 -6.20 11.69
C LYS A 64 10.98 -7.21 10.76
N GLU A 65 10.17 -7.91 9.97
CA GLU A 65 10.62 -8.98 9.08
C GLU A 65 11.01 -8.50 7.68
N ILE A 66 10.71 -7.25 7.32
CA ILE A 66 10.82 -6.74 5.94
C ILE A 66 12.24 -6.89 5.37
N ILE A 67 13.27 -6.72 6.21
CA ILE A 67 14.66 -6.89 5.79
C ILE A 67 14.92 -8.34 5.34
N GLY A 68 14.44 -9.33 6.09
CA GLY A 68 14.56 -10.75 5.75
C GLY A 68 13.71 -11.18 4.55
N LEU A 69 12.71 -10.37 4.18
CA LEU A 69 11.85 -10.61 3.03
C LEU A 69 12.42 -10.06 1.73
N VAL A 70 13.25 -9.02 1.76
CA VAL A 70 13.89 -8.50 0.54
C VAL A 70 14.89 -9.55 0.01
N PRO A 71 14.89 -9.88 -1.29
CA PRO A 71 15.92 -10.76 -1.84
C PRO A 71 17.31 -10.13 -1.67
N ALA A 72 18.32 -10.94 -1.32
CA ALA A 72 19.70 -10.44 -1.14
C ALA A 72 20.22 -9.69 -2.38
N THR A 73 19.85 -10.15 -3.58
CA THR A 73 20.19 -9.49 -4.86
C THR A 73 19.59 -8.08 -5.02
N LYS A 74 18.62 -7.71 -4.17
CA LYS A 74 17.94 -6.42 -4.17
C LYS A 74 18.24 -5.58 -2.92
N TYR A 75 19.10 -6.04 -2.00
CA TYR A 75 19.41 -5.29 -0.77
C TYR A 75 20.06 -3.93 -1.06
N PHE A 76 21.12 -3.89 -1.89
CA PHE A 76 21.76 -2.63 -2.23
C PHE A 76 20.83 -1.68 -2.99
N GLN A 77 19.96 -2.22 -3.86
CA GLN A 77 18.94 -1.44 -4.52
C GLN A 77 17.91 -0.86 -3.52
N ALA A 78 17.44 -1.68 -2.57
CA ALA A 78 16.51 -1.24 -1.53
C ALA A 78 17.11 -0.14 -0.65
N LEU A 79 18.37 -0.32 -0.23
CA LEU A 79 19.11 0.68 0.54
C LEU A 79 19.32 1.97 -0.26
N GLY A 80 19.74 1.86 -1.52
CA GLY A 80 19.91 3.02 -2.40
C GLY A 80 18.60 3.79 -2.61
N MET A 81 17.48 3.10 -2.79
CA MET A 81 16.15 3.72 -2.86
C MET A 81 15.79 4.42 -1.56
N LEU A 82 16.00 3.78 -0.40
CA LEU A 82 15.70 4.35 0.92
C LEU A 82 16.54 5.61 1.18
N THR A 83 17.85 5.56 0.95
CA THR A 83 18.75 6.71 1.13
C THR A 83 18.37 7.86 0.18
N THR A 84 18.07 7.56 -1.08
CA THR A 84 17.63 8.56 -2.05
C THR A 84 16.32 9.20 -1.65
N PHE A 85 15.34 8.38 -1.25
CA PHE A 85 14.04 8.85 -0.78
C PHE A 85 14.19 9.72 0.47
N GLN A 86 14.93 9.26 1.48
CA GLN A 86 15.21 9.99 2.71
C GLN A 86 15.88 11.35 2.43
N GLY A 87 16.90 11.36 1.55
CA GLY A 87 17.57 12.60 1.15
C GLY A 87 16.62 13.58 0.44
N CYS A 88 15.74 13.06 -0.41
CA CYS A 88 14.75 13.85 -1.13
C CYS A 88 13.69 14.45 -0.18
N ILE A 89 13.06 13.64 0.68
CA ILE A 89 12.03 14.13 1.59
C ILE A 89 12.59 15.10 2.64
N LYS A 90 13.86 14.93 3.05
CA LYS A 90 14.54 15.89 3.94
C LYS A 90 14.69 17.25 3.24
N LYS A 91 15.10 17.28 1.97
CA LYS A 91 15.16 18.52 1.16
C LYS A 91 13.78 19.14 0.95
N ALA A 92 12.73 18.32 0.89
CA ALA A 92 11.35 18.77 0.84
C ALA A 92 10.79 19.28 2.18
N GLY A 93 11.60 19.31 3.26
CA GLY A 93 11.16 19.76 4.59
C GLY A 93 10.30 18.74 5.34
N SER A 94 10.43 17.45 5.02
CA SER A 94 9.69 16.36 5.64
C SER A 94 10.60 15.31 6.30
N THR A 95 10.01 14.26 6.88
CA THR A 95 10.69 13.18 7.60
C THR A 95 10.21 11.81 7.13
N MET A 96 11.04 10.78 7.35
CA MET A 96 10.65 9.40 7.06
C MET A 96 9.44 8.96 7.90
N ASP A 97 9.37 9.35 9.16
CA ASP A 97 8.25 8.99 10.05
C ASP A 97 6.92 9.51 9.53
N ARG A 98 6.89 10.74 9.01
CA ARG A 98 5.70 11.31 8.38
C ARG A 98 5.30 10.52 7.13
N ALA A 99 6.26 10.19 6.27
CA ALA A 99 6.00 9.40 5.07
C ALA A 99 5.47 7.99 5.41
N ILE A 100 6.06 7.33 6.40
CA ILE A 100 5.62 6.02 6.91
C ILE A 100 4.22 6.13 7.50
N ALA A 101 3.93 7.17 8.30
CA ALA A 101 2.61 7.39 8.88
C ALA A 101 1.54 7.64 7.80
N ALA A 102 1.84 8.42 6.77
CA ALA A 102 0.95 8.67 5.64
C ALA A 102 0.59 7.37 4.90
N VAL A 103 1.59 6.55 4.59
CA VAL A 103 1.40 5.25 3.93
C VAL A 103 0.66 4.29 4.88
N GLY A 104 1.14 4.08 6.10
CA GLY A 104 0.53 3.18 7.09
C GLY A 104 -0.92 3.54 7.39
N GLY A 105 -1.23 4.83 7.54
CA GLY A 105 -2.59 5.32 7.74
C GLY A 105 -3.50 5.04 6.54
N ALA A 106 -3.00 5.21 5.31
CA ALA A 106 -3.73 4.86 4.10
C ALA A 106 -4.03 3.36 4.00
N PHE A 107 -3.03 2.51 4.21
CA PHE A 107 -3.18 1.06 4.25
C PHE A 107 -4.20 0.64 5.31
N LYS A 108 -4.07 1.15 6.54
CA LYS A 108 -5.00 0.87 7.63
C LYS A 108 -6.42 1.27 7.27
N SER A 109 -6.64 2.50 6.82
CA SER A 109 -7.99 2.99 6.50
C SER A 109 -8.69 2.19 5.40
N LYS A 110 -7.94 1.73 4.39
CA LYS A 110 -8.51 1.04 3.23
C LYS A 110 -8.56 -0.48 3.36
N LEU A 111 -7.62 -1.10 4.09
CA LEU A 111 -7.56 -2.55 4.24
C LEU A 111 -8.20 -3.06 5.53
N ASN A 112 -8.43 -2.21 6.54
CA ASN A 112 -9.06 -2.66 7.79
C ASN A 112 -10.46 -3.27 7.58
N PRO A 113 -11.35 -2.76 6.71
CA PRO A 113 -12.63 -3.43 6.43
C PRO A 113 -12.46 -4.85 5.89
N LEU A 114 -11.44 -5.08 5.04
CA LEU A 114 -11.12 -6.40 4.51
C LEU A 114 -10.59 -7.33 5.63
N LEU A 115 -9.71 -6.82 6.49
CA LEU A 115 -9.21 -7.58 7.65
C LEU A 115 -10.37 -7.98 8.57
N LEU A 116 -11.29 -7.08 8.88
CA LEU A 116 -12.46 -7.37 9.71
C LEU A 116 -13.39 -8.42 9.08
N LYS A 117 -13.58 -8.37 7.75
CA LYS A 117 -14.31 -9.40 6.99
C LYS A 117 -13.63 -10.77 7.13
N VAL A 118 -12.32 -10.84 6.96
CA VAL A 118 -11.52 -12.06 7.14
C VAL A 118 -11.65 -12.57 8.58
N GLN A 119 -11.42 -11.72 9.58
CA GLN A 119 -11.48 -12.10 10.99
C GLN A 119 -12.87 -12.60 11.41
N THR A 120 -13.93 -11.96 10.93
CA THR A 120 -15.31 -12.44 11.14
C THR A 120 -15.48 -13.87 10.61
N LYS A 121 -15.01 -14.14 9.38
CA LYS A 121 -15.08 -15.47 8.79
C LYS A 121 -14.24 -16.50 9.56
N VAL A 122 -13.03 -16.13 9.97
CA VAL A 122 -12.15 -16.97 10.80
C VAL A 122 -12.85 -17.36 12.10
N LYS A 123 -13.44 -16.39 12.82
CA LYS A 123 -14.19 -16.65 14.05
C LYS A 123 -15.35 -17.63 13.83
N THR A 124 -16.15 -17.42 12.79
CA THR A 124 -17.27 -18.32 12.44
C THR A 124 -16.80 -19.72 12.06
N MET A 125 -15.72 -19.86 11.30
CA MET A 125 -15.22 -21.19 10.93
C MET A 125 -14.60 -21.93 12.12
N ARG A 126 -13.94 -21.21 13.04
CA ARG A 126 -13.45 -21.78 14.29
C ARG A 126 -14.59 -22.24 15.21
N SER A 127 -15.65 -21.44 15.37
CA SER A 127 -16.83 -21.86 16.14
C SER A 127 -17.48 -23.10 15.54
N ASN A 128 -17.44 -23.23 14.22
CA ASN A 128 -17.91 -24.40 13.47
C ASN A 128 -16.87 -25.54 13.41
N LYS A 129 -15.81 -25.48 14.23
CA LYS A 129 -14.76 -26.50 14.37
C LYS A 129 -14.11 -26.92 13.05
N LYS A 130 -14.00 -25.99 12.09
CA LYS A 130 -13.31 -26.26 10.82
C LYS A 130 -11.81 -26.40 11.04
N ALA A 131 -11.18 -27.30 10.28
CA ALA A 131 -9.73 -27.48 10.29
C ALA A 131 -9.01 -26.18 9.86
N GLU A 132 -7.86 -25.89 10.46
CA GLU A 132 -7.12 -24.65 10.22
C GLU A 132 -6.73 -24.46 8.75
N SER A 133 -6.39 -25.54 8.04
CA SER A 133 -6.13 -25.52 6.60
C SER A 133 -7.32 -25.05 5.77
N ALA A 134 -8.55 -25.44 6.15
CA ALA A 134 -9.77 -24.98 5.50
C ALA A 134 -10.03 -23.50 5.78
N ILE A 135 -9.73 -23.03 7.00
CA ILE A 135 -9.84 -21.61 7.36
C ILE A 135 -8.84 -20.78 6.55
N LEU A 136 -7.59 -21.23 6.47
CA LEU A 136 -6.53 -20.54 5.71
C LEU A 136 -6.87 -20.46 4.22
N ASN A 137 -7.38 -21.54 3.62
CA ASN A 137 -7.86 -21.51 2.23
C ASN A 137 -8.97 -20.46 2.03
N GLU A 138 -9.89 -20.33 2.97
CA GLU A 138 -10.95 -19.34 2.91
C GLU A 138 -10.44 -17.90 3.08
N VAL A 139 -9.44 -17.68 3.94
CA VAL A 139 -8.73 -16.38 4.03
C VAL A 139 -8.19 -15.99 2.65
N PHE A 140 -7.51 -16.92 1.96
CA PHE A 140 -7.01 -16.67 0.61
C PHE A 140 -8.11 -16.51 -0.43
N ASN A 141 -9.24 -17.21 -0.33
CA ASN A 141 -10.38 -17.02 -1.23
C ASN A 141 -10.97 -15.61 -1.12
N ILE A 142 -11.16 -15.11 0.12
CA ILE A 142 -11.61 -13.74 0.37
C ILE A 142 -10.59 -12.75 -0.22
N ALA A 143 -9.31 -12.95 0.06
CA ALA A 143 -8.24 -12.07 -0.42
C ALA A 143 -8.14 -12.08 -1.95
N ASN A 144 -8.26 -13.24 -2.61
CA ASN A 144 -8.30 -13.38 -4.05
C ASN A 144 -9.46 -12.62 -4.68
N THR A 145 -10.63 -12.68 -4.07
CA THR A 145 -11.84 -11.99 -4.56
C THR A 145 -11.66 -10.49 -4.46
N ASP A 146 -11.22 -10.00 -3.30
CA ASP A 146 -11.21 -8.57 -3.00
C ASP A 146 -9.95 -7.85 -3.52
N LEU A 147 -8.84 -8.57 -3.75
CA LEU A 147 -7.63 -8.00 -4.35
C LEU A 147 -7.88 -7.64 -5.82
N THR A 148 -8.24 -6.40 -6.05
CA THR A 148 -8.54 -5.83 -7.36
C THR A 148 -7.84 -4.48 -7.52
N LYS A 149 -7.75 -3.97 -8.76
CA LYS A 149 -7.29 -2.59 -8.97
C LYS A 149 -8.14 -1.56 -8.21
N ALA A 150 -9.44 -1.84 -8.08
CA ALA A 150 -10.39 -1.00 -7.34
C ALA A 150 -10.11 -0.97 -5.83
N LEU A 151 -9.46 -1.99 -5.28
CA LEU A 151 -8.96 -1.97 -3.90
C LEU A 151 -7.63 -1.21 -3.78
N VAL A 152 -6.70 -1.42 -4.71
CA VAL A 152 -5.34 -0.86 -4.64
C VAL A 152 -5.33 0.65 -4.94
N GLN A 153 -6.10 1.11 -5.91
CA GLN A 153 -6.12 2.52 -6.31
C GLN A 153 -6.53 3.47 -5.15
N PRO A 154 -7.59 3.20 -4.36
CA PRO A 154 -7.92 4.01 -3.19
C PRO A 154 -6.84 4.03 -2.10
N VAL A 155 -6.04 2.97 -1.95
CA VAL A 155 -4.91 2.94 -1.00
C VAL A 155 -3.83 3.92 -1.47
N ILE A 156 -3.46 3.84 -2.75
CA ILE A 156 -2.51 4.77 -3.36
C ILE A 156 -3.03 6.21 -3.24
N ASN A 157 -4.30 6.45 -3.58
CA ASN A 157 -4.91 7.78 -3.47
C ASN A 157 -4.86 8.31 -2.04
N ALA A 158 -5.22 7.49 -1.05
CA ALA A 158 -5.18 7.89 0.36
C ALA A 158 -3.75 8.23 0.81
N ALA A 159 -2.76 7.43 0.43
CA ALA A 159 -1.36 7.71 0.76
C ALA A 159 -0.89 9.02 0.12
N MET A 160 -1.24 9.23 -1.16
CA MET A 160 -0.87 10.44 -1.89
C MET A 160 -1.56 11.70 -1.34
N THR A 161 -2.81 11.62 -0.88
CA THR A 161 -3.51 12.78 -0.30
C THR A 161 -2.88 13.30 0.99
N GLN A 162 -2.08 12.46 1.67
CA GLN A 162 -1.37 12.83 2.90
C GLN A 162 0.02 13.43 2.61
N CYS A 163 0.47 13.36 1.35
CA CYS A 163 1.75 13.89 0.91
C CYS A 163 1.59 15.27 0.27
N THR A 164 2.54 16.16 0.53
CA THR A 164 2.78 17.33 -0.30
C THR A 164 3.27 16.89 -1.69
N LYS A 165 3.19 17.81 -2.67
CA LYS A 165 3.75 17.55 -3.99
C LYS A 165 5.24 17.15 -3.95
N ALA A 166 6.04 17.81 -3.13
CA ALA A 166 7.46 17.51 -3.05
C ALA A 166 7.72 16.11 -2.46
N GLU A 167 7.00 15.71 -1.41
CA GLU A 167 7.09 14.34 -0.87
C GLU A 167 6.64 13.29 -1.88
N TYR A 168 5.59 13.61 -2.64
CA TYR A 168 5.10 12.74 -3.69
C TYR A 168 6.12 12.56 -4.81
N ASP A 169 6.71 13.66 -5.31
CA ASP A 169 7.75 13.61 -6.35
C ASP A 169 8.96 12.77 -5.88
N CYS A 170 9.30 12.82 -4.59
CA CYS A 170 10.30 11.95 -3.99
C CYS A 170 9.90 10.47 -3.97
N ALA A 171 8.62 10.15 -3.78
CA ALA A 171 8.11 8.79 -3.64
C ALA A 171 7.91 8.07 -4.99
N VAL A 172 7.65 8.81 -6.08
CA VAL A 172 7.34 8.21 -7.39
C VAL A 172 8.46 7.29 -7.92
N PRO A 173 9.75 7.68 -7.94
CA PRO A 173 10.81 6.80 -8.44
C PRO A 173 10.93 5.45 -7.70
N PRO A 174 10.99 5.39 -6.35
CA PRO A 174 11.00 4.10 -5.66
C PRO A 174 9.67 3.33 -5.85
N LEU A 175 8.52 4.00 -5.89
CA LEU A 175 7.23 3.35 -6.16
C LEU A 175 7.20 2.67 -7.53
N ASN A 176 7.70 3.31 -8.58
CA ASN A 176 7.81 2.73 -9.92
C ASN A 176 8.72 1.49 -9.97
N THR A 177 9.66 1.39 -9.03
CA THR A 177 10.56 0.24 -8.91
C THR A 177 9.88 -0.93 -8.20
N VAL A 178 9.08 -0.66 -7.16
CA VAL A 178 8.50 -1.71 -6.31
C VAL A 178 7.11 -2.16 -6.76
N MET A 179 6.39 -1.37 -7.55
CA MET A 179 5.00 -1.62 -7.95
C MET A 179 4.79 -1.36 -9.45
N PRO A 180 3.91 -2.10 -10.15
CA PRO A 180 3.54 -1.82 -11.54
C PRO A 180 2.64 -0.57 -11.65
N THR A 181 3.23 0.60 -11.40
CA THR A 181 2.54 1.90 -11.32
C THR A 181 1.79 2.31 -12.59
N SER A 182 2.20 1.81 -13.76
CA SER A 182 1.51 2.02 -15.04
C SER A 182 0.08 1.49 -15.06
N GLN A 183 -0.28 0.59 -14.13
CA GLN A 183 -1.64 0.07 -13.98
C GLN A 183 -2.58 1.01 -13.22
N TYR A 184 -2.06 2.12 -12.69
CA TYR A 184 -2.75 3.00 -11.75
C TYR A 184 -2.71 4.46 -12.20
N ASN A 185 -3.73 5.21 -11.80
CA ASN A 185 -3.86 6.64 -12.10
C ASN A 185 -2.99 7.50 -11.17
N ILE A 186 -1.69 7.22 -11.14
CA ILE A 186 -0.74 7.90 -10.24
C ILE A 186 -0.50 9.35 -10.69
N MET A 187 -0.36 9.61 -11.99
CA MET A 187 -0.17 10.97 -12.54
C MET A 187 -1.40 11.87 -12.43
N ARG A 188 -2.62 11.31 -12.51
CA ARG A 188 -3.85 12.14 -12.42
C ARG A 188 -4.01 12.80 -11.05
N LEU A 189 -3.49 12.17 -9.99
CA LEU A 189 -3.56 12.77 -8.66
C LEU A 189 -2.56 13.93 -8.49
N LEU A 190 -1.42 13.89 -9.19
CA LEU A 190 -0.48 15.01 -9.24
C LEU A 190 -1.14 16.26 -9.84
N VAL A 191 -1.95 16.11 -10.89
CA VAL A 191 -2.70 17.22 -11.51
C VAL A 191 -3.75 17.78 -10.54
N VAL A 192 -4.44 16.92 -9.78
CA VAL A 192 -5.41 17.35 -8.75
C VAL A 192 -4.71 18.04 -7.56
N LEU A 193 -3.57 17.51 -7.09
CA LEU A 193 -2.75 18.13 -6.04
C LEU A 193 -2.09 19.42 -6.50
N LEU A 194 -1.74 19.56 -7.78
CA LEU A 194 -1.27 20.81 -8.38
C LEU A 194 -2.37 21.87 -8.40
N LEU A 195 -3.62 21.49 -8.73
CA LEU A 195 -4.78 22.39 -8.72
C LEU A 195 -5.19 22.81 -7.29
N ILE A 196 -5.04 21.94 -6.29
CA ILE A 196 -5.29 22.26 -4.88
C ILE A 196 -4.11 23.03 -4.25
N GLY A 197 -2.87 22.72 -4.67
CA GLY A 197 -1.65 23.41 -4.25
C GLY A 197 -1.58 24.87 -4.69
N SER A 198 -2.22 25.22 -5.81
CA SER A 198 -2.41 26.63 -6.22
C SER A 198 -3.38 27.41 -5.32
N VAL A 199 -4.22 26.74 -4.51
CA VAL A 199 -5.17 27.40 -3.59
C VAL A 199 -4.58 27.56 -2.18
N ALA A 200 -3.69 26.66 -1.76
CA ALA A 200 -3.03 26.76 -0.45
C ALA A 200 -1.75 27.63 -0.47
N ALA A 201 -1.04 27.73 -1.60
CA ALA A 201 0.16 28.56 -1.74
C ALA A 201 -0.12 30.06 -1.92
N GLN A 202 -1.36 30.45 -2.26
CA GLN A 202 -1.73 31.86 -2.39
C GLN A 202 -2.27 32.47 -1.10
N LYS A 203 -2.78 31.71 -0.13
CA LYS A 203 -3.38 32.30 1.09
C LYS A 203 -2.34 32.96 2.00
N ALA A 204 -1.19 32.31 2.22
CA ALA A 204 -0.13 32.85 3.08
C ALA A 204 0.61 34.04 2.45
N GLN A 205 0.94 33.98 1.15
CA GLN A 205 1.61 35.10 0.48
C GLN A 205 0.66 36.27 0.15
N PHE A 206 -0.64 36.01 -0.07
CA PHE A 206 -1.64 37.06 -0.29
C PHE A 206 -2.05 37.74 1.01
N GLN A 207 -2.24 37.02 2.13
CA GLN A 207 -2.52 37.65 3.42
C GLN A 207 -1.34 38.55 3.87
N THR A 208 -0.10 38.07 3.80
CA THR A 208 1.05 38.90 4.21
C THR A 208 1.26 40.09 3.27
N LYS A 209 1.02 39.96 1.96
CA LYS A 209 1.08 41.13 1.04
C LYS A 209 -0.10 42.08 1.22
N PHE A 210 -1.30 41.57 1.46
CA PHE A 210 -2.50 42.37 1.69
C PHE A 210 -2.44 43.12 3.02
N GLU A 211 -2.03 42.47 4.11
CA GLU A 211 -1.82 43.11 5.42
C GLU A 211 -0.74 44.19 5.34
N ASN A 212 0.39 43.92 4.66
CA ASN A 212 1.43 44.94 4.45
C ASN A 212 0.94 46.12 3.58
N LEU A 213 0.08 45.88 2.58
CA LEU A 213 -0.54 46.94 1.77
C LEU A 213 -1.57 47.74 2.59
N VAL A 214 -2.43 47.07 3.35
CA VAL A 214 -3.42 47.70 4.24
C VAL A 214 -2.73 48.55 5.30
N THR A 215 -1.69 48.05 5.98
CA THR A 215 -0.94 48.83 6.98
C THR A 215 -0.21 50.02 6.35
N LYS A 216 0.36 49.85 5.14
CA LYS A 216 1.09 50.92 4.44
C LYS A 216 0.19 52.05 3.93
N TYR A 217 -1.03 51.74 3.50
CA TYR A 217 -1.94 52.72 2.89
C TYR A 217 -3.09 53.18 3.79
N LEU A 218 -3.49 52.40 4.79
CA LEU A 218 -4.62 52.71 5.69
C LEU A 218 -4.18 52.95 7.14
N GLY A 219 -2.96 52.54 7.54
CA GLY A 219 -2.48 52.62 8.93
C GLY A 219 -1.95 53.98 9.40
N LYS A 220 -2.13 55.06 8.62
CA LYS A 220 -1.56 56.39 8.93
C LYS A 220 -2.58 57.49 9.22
N ASN A 221 -3.81 57.14 9.63
CA ASN A 221 -4.77 58.12 10.15
C ASN A 221 -5.66 57.51 11.24
N THR A 222 -5.10 57.32 12.43
CA THR A 222 -5.83 57.44 13.70
C THR A 222 -4.88 58.10 14.69
N GLY A 223 -4.94 59.44 14.72
CA GLY A 223 -4.70 60.15 15.98
C GLY A 223 -5.82 59.88 16.97
#